data_AF-A0A0F9W987-F1
#
_entry.id   AF-A0A0F9W987-F1
#
_cell.length_a   1.000
_cell.length_b   1.000
_cell.length_c   1.000
_cell.angle_alpha   90.00
_cell.angle_beta   90.00
_cell.angle_gamma   90.00
#
_symmetry.space_group_name_H-M   'P 1'
#
loop_
_entity.id
_entity.type
_entity.pdbx_description
1 polymer ?
#
loop_
_entity_poly.entity_id
_entity_poly.type
_entity_poly.pdbx_seq_one_letter_code
_entity_poly.pdbx_strand_id
1 'polypeptide(L)'
;MIKRLYYFFKSYFEKKPEVKDPIIKVFSIEGVNYYKFKDISKVKCQRALTCNDFWNELSMRTTRDFLIKHTKAMETVLTDNTKIDIGKLFKLNQQLQERLEMIYETDIIYKIASVMFFTKDENILDYDDLLGREKIDLFKRQDREDERMGFFFGTLFKSIIGSTDMSDKDLATYMTVGSQITTEHLKTISTILSKKNAMSV
;
A
#
# COMPACT_ATOMS: atom_id res chain seq x y z
N MET A 1 -8.13 -21.34 8.50
CA MET A 1 -7.27 -22.51 8.19
C MET A 1 -7.68 -23.21 6.89
N ILE A 2 -8.97 -23.54 6.69
CA ILE A 2 -9.49 -24.24 5.50
C ILE A 2 -9.31 -23.45 4.18
N LYS A 3 -9.54 -22.14 4.17
CA LYS A 3 -9.30 -21.30 2.97
C LYS A 3 -7.83 -21.28 2.53
N ARG A 4 -6.89 -21.27 3.50
CA ARG A 4 -5.44 -21.25 3.21
C ARG A 4 -4.99 -22.55 2.55
N LEU A 5 -5.50 -23.69 3.02
CA LEU A 5 -5.31 -24.99 2.36
C LEU A 5 -5.92 -24.99 0.95
N TYR A 6 -7.13 -24.45 0.77
CA TYR A 6 -7.79 -24.40 -0.53
C TYR A 6 -7.00 -23.58 -1.57
N TYR A 7 -6.53 -22.37 -1.21
CA TYR A 7 -5.69 -21.58 -2.11
C TYR A 7 -4.33 -22.25 -2.38
N PHE A 8 -3.75 -22.91 -1.38
CA PHE A 8 -2.52 -23.69 -1.54
C PHE A 8 -2.69 -24.86 -2.53
N PHE A 9 -3.76 -25.65 -2.41
CA PHE A 9 -4.06 -26.73 -3.33
C PHE A 9 -4.45 -26.23 -4.72
N LYS A 10 -5.25 -25.15 -4.81
CA LYS A 10 -5.62 -24.55 -6.10
C LYS A 10 -4.38 -24.05 -6.87
N SER A 11 -3.46 -23.39 -6.19
CA SER A 11 -2.18 -22.92 -6.76
C SER A 11 -1.27 -24.07 -7.22
N TYR A 12 -1.35 -25.23 -6.56
CA TYR A 12 -0.54 -26.41 -6.91
C TYR A 12 -1.05 -27.15 -8.15
N PHE A 13 -2.36 -27.13 -8.39
CA PHE A 13 -3.00 -27.83 -9.52
C PHE A 13 -3.23 -26.95 -10.76
N GLU A 14 -3.15 -25.63 -10.66
CA GLU A 14 -3.16 -24.75 -11.83
C GLU A 14 -1.81 -24.78 -12.56
N LYS A 15 -1.86 -25.14 -13.84
CA LYS A 15 -0.67 -25.16 -14.70
C LYS A 15 -0.13 -23.74 -14.82
N LYS A 16 1.01 -23.46 -14.16
CA LYS A 16 1.59 -22.13 -14.14
C LYS A 16 1.97 -21.71 -15.58
N PRO A 17 1.65 -20.47 -15.97
CA PRO A 17 2.04 -19.97 -17.28
C PRO A 17 3.57 -19.89 -17.36
N GLU A 18 4.15 -20.41 -18.44
CA GLU A 18 5.60 -20.32 -18.65
C GLU A 18 6.04 -18.86 -18.81
N VAL A 19 7.05 -18.48 -18.05
CA VAL A 19 7.66 -17.15 -18.10
C VAL A 19 8.57 -17.08 -19.32
N LYS A 20 8.05 -16.60 -20.45
CA LYS A 20 8.84 -16.37 -21.67
C LYS A 20 9.67 -15.09 -21.62
N ASP A 21 9.29 -14.15 -20.78
CA ASP A 21 9.90 -12.83 -20.68
C ASP A 21 11.08 -12.83 -19.68
N PRO A 22 12.16 -12.07 -19.92
CA PRO A 22 13.33 -12.07 -19.06
C PRO A 22 13.01 -11.48 -17.68
N ILE A 23 13.32 -12.25 -16.63
CA ILE A 23 13.19 -11.84 -15.22
C ILE A 23 14.57 -11.63 -14.59
N ILE A 24 14.67 -10.66 -13.68
CA ILE A 24 15.90 -10.29 -12.98
C ILE A 24 15.69 -10.50 -11.49
N LYS A 25 16.63 -11.18 -10.83
CA LYS A 25 16.67 -11.28 -9.36
C LYS A 25 17.00 -9.91 -8.78
N VAL A 26 16.19 -9.42 -7.85
CA VAL A 26 16.37 -8.09 -7.25
C VAL A 26 16.96 -8.22 -5.85
N PHE A 27 16.37 -9.06 -5.00
CA PHE A 27 16.81 -9.24 -3.62
C PHE A 27 16.41 -10.63 -3.08
N SER A 28 16.81 -10.91 -1.84
CA SER A 28 16.43 -12.13 -1.12
C SER A 28 16.11 -11.79 0.33
N ILE A 29 15.03 -12.39 0.86
CA ILE A 29 14.64 -12.28 2.27
C ILE A 29 14.47 -13.69 2.79
N GLU A 30 15.11 -14.03 3.91
CA GLU A 30 14.95 -15.35 4.56
C GLU A 30 15.18 -16.55 3.61
N GLY A 31 16.11 -16.41 2.65
CA GLY A 31 16.41 -17.44 1.64
C GLY A 31 15.45 -17.49 0.45
N VAL A 32 14.36 -16.72 0.47
CA VAL A 32 13.42 -16.58 -0.65
C VAL A 32 13.91 -15.52 -1.62
N ASN A 33 13.97 -15.88 -2.91
CA ASN A 33 14.44 -14.99 -3.97
C ASN A 33 13.26 -14.24 -4.61
N TYR A 34 13.40 -12.91 -4.72
CA TYR A 34 12.43 -12.05 -5.38
C TYR A 34 12.95 -11.57 -6.74
N TYR A 35 12.07 -11.59 -7.72
CA TYR A 35 12.34 -11.27 -9.11
C TYR A 35 11.41 -10.16 -9.60
N LYS A 36 11.83 -9.46 -10.65
CA LYS A 36 10.98 -8.54 -11.43
C LYS A 36 11.16 -8.81 -12.91
N PHE A 37 10.19 -8.42 -13.73
CA PHE A 37 10.39 -8.37 -15.18
C PHE A 37 11.43 -7.31 -15.52
N LYS A 38 12.30 -7.60 -16.50
CA LYS A 38 13.28 -6.63 -17.00
C LYS A 38 12.61 -5.39 -17.59
N ASP A 39 11.46 -5.59 -18.23
CA ASP A 39 10.65 -4.55 -18.84
C ASP A 39 9.27 -4.55 -18.17
N ILE A 40 8.89 -3.40 -17.61
CA ILE A 40 7.64 -3.25 -16.86
C ILE A 40 6.41 -3.38 -17.76
N SER A 41 6.53 -3.12 -19.06
CA SER A 41 5.46 -3.34 -20.05
C SER A 41 5.10 -4.82 -20.23
N LYS A 42 5.95 -5.72 -19.72
CA LYS A 42 5.74 -7.18 -19.73
C LYS A 42 4.99 -7.69 -18.52
N VAL A 43 4.69 -6.85 -17.53
CA VAL A 43 3.74 -7.23 -16.47
C VAL A 43 2.39 -7.48 -17.17
N LYS A 44 1.86 -8.70 -17.03
CA LYS A 44 0.68 -9.13 -17.79
C LYS A 44 -0.60 -9.05 -16.95
N CYS A 45 -1.71 -8.92 -17.67
CA CYS A 45 -3.06 -9.23 -17.20
C CYS A 45 -3.42 -8.53 -15.87
N GLN A 46 -4.04 -9.27 -14.94
CA GLN A 46 -4.61 -8.72 -13.70
C GLN A 46 -3.54 -8.08 -12.83
N ARG A 47 -2.34 -8.65 -12.78
CA ARG A 47 -1.21 -8.07 -12.02
C ARG A 47 -0.82 -6.67 -12.51
N ALA A 48 -0.89 -6.42 -13.81
CA ALA A 48 -0.64 -5.08 -14.37
C ALA A 48 -1.74 -4.08 -13.98
N LEU A 49 -3.01 -4.52 -13.99
CA LEU A 49 -4.15 -3.69 -13.56
C LEU A 49 -4.05 -3.34 -12.07
N THR A 50 -3.73 -4.31 -11.21
CA THR A 50 -3.50 -4.05 -9.79
C THR A 50 -2.33 -3.10 -9.55
N CYS A 51 -1.25 -3.25 -10.32
CA CYS A 51 -0.13 -2.31 -10.28
C CYS A 51 -0.59 -0.88 -10.61
N ASN A 52 -1.39 -0.72 -11.67
CA ASN A 52 -1.95 0.56 -12.07
C ASN A 52 -2.85 1.17 -10.97
N ASP A 53 -3.70 0.35 -10.33
CA ASP A 53 -4.52 0.80 -9.21
C ASP A 53 -3.66 1.37 -8.07
N PHE A 54 -2.56 0.70 -7.71
CA PHE A 54 -1.66 1.20 -6.67
C PHE A 54 -0.85 2.43 -7.10
N TRP A 55 -0.49 2.55 -8.38
CA TRP A 55 0.08 3.78 -8.92
C TRP A 55 -0.90 4.96 -8.87
N ASN A 56 -2.19 4.72 -9.10
CA ASN A 56 -3.23 5.73 -8.95
C ASN A 56 -3.41 6.12 -7.47
N GLU A 57 -3.37 5.15 -6.55
CA GLU A 57 -3.32 5.46 -5.11
C GLU A 57 -2.11 6.34 -4.77
N LEU A 58 -0.94 6.06 -5.36
CA LEU A 58 0.27 6.84 -5.12
C LEU A 58 0.16 8.25 -5.66
N SER A 59 -0.43 8.42 -6.85
CA SER A 59 -0.65 9.74 -7.46
C SER A 59 -1.69 10.57 -6.69
N MET A 60 -2.59 9.94 -5.94
CA MET A 60 -3.51 10.64 -5.04
C MET A 60 -3.01 10.69 -3.59
N ARG A 61 -1.89 10.02 -3.27
CA ARG A 61 -1.25 9.93 -1.94
C ARG A 61 -2.22 9.44 -0.89
N THR A 62 -3.13 8.57 -1.31
CA THR A 62 -4.22 8.10 -0.49
C THR A 62 -4.66 6.72 -0.95
N THR A 63 -4.99 5.88 0.02
CA THR A 63 -5.51 4.55 -0.28
C THR A 63 -7.00 4.62 -0.53
N ARG A 64 -7.52 3.68 -1.30
CA ARG A 64 -8.97 3.56 -1.53
C ARG A 64 -9.74 3.39 -0.21
N ASP A 65 -9.20 2.61 0.72
CA ASP A 65 -9.79 2.40 2.04
C ASP A 65 -9.86 3.70 2.86
N PHE A 66 -8.79 4.51 2.83
CA PHE A 66 -8.79 5.82 3.47
C PHE A 66 -9.89 6.73 2.89
N LEU A 67 -9.99 6.83 1.57
CA LEU A 67 -11.00 7.66 0.90
C LEU A 67 -12.42 7.22 1.26
N ILE A 68 -12.69 5.91 1.27
CA ILE A 68 -14.00 5.38 1.66
C ILE A 68 -14.35 5.75 3.10
N LYS A 69 -13.39 5.67 4.03
CA LYS A 69 -13.62 6.05 5.43
C LYS A 69 -13.80 7.56 5.58
N HIS A 70 -13.06 8.34 4.79
CA HIS A 70 -13.14 9.81 4.78
C HIS A 70 -14.50 10.30 4.26
N THR A 71 -14.98 9.78 3.13
CA THR A 71 -16.30 10.16 2.59
C THR A 71 -17.43 9.79 3.56
N LYS A 72 -17.37 8.60 4.18
CA LYS A 72 -18.32 8.19 5.23
C LYS A 72 -18.28 9.10 6.46
N ALA A 73 -17.10 9.57 6.86
CA ALA A 73 -16.98 10.51 7.97
C ALA A 73 -17.56 11.88 7.60
N MET A 74 -17.36 12.34 6.35
CA MET A 74 -17.96 13.57 5.85
C MET A 74 -19.49 13.49 5.80
N GLU A 75 -20.04 12.41 5.25
CA GLU A 75 -21.48 12.12 5.26
C GLU A 75 -22.04 12.11 6.69
N THR A 76 -21.33 11.48 7.63
CA THR A 76 -21.73 11.43 9.05
C THR A 76 -21.85 12.82 9.67
N VAL A 77 -20.95 13.74 9.33
CA VAL A 77 -21.01 15.13 9.84
C VAL A 77 -22.13 15.93 9.16
N LEU A 78 -22.38 15.68 7.86
CA LEU A 78 -23.41 16.37 7.09
C LEU A 78 -24.84 15.91 7.41
N THR A 79 -25.03 14.64 7.78
CA THR A 79 -26.33 14.07 8.16
C THR A 79 -26.61 14.15 9.67
N ASP A 80 -25.81 14.89 10.44
CA ASP A 80 -26.09 15.11 11.87
C ASP A 80 -27.36 15.97 12.03
N ASN A 81 -28.43 15.36 12.56
CA ASN A 81 -29.75 15.97 12.70
C ASN A 81 -29.80 17.14 13.68
N THR A 82 -28.77 17.31 14.51
CA THR A 82 -28.76 18.34 15.55
C THR A 82 -28.12 19.64 15.05
N LYS A 83 -26.89 19.55 14.54
CA LYS A 83 -26.13 20.69 13.99
C LYS A 83 -24.96 20.19 13.15
N ILE A 84 -24.83 20.75 11.95
CA ILE A 84 -23.65 20.51 11.11
C ILE A 84 -22.43 21.16 11.75
N ASP A 85 -21.43 20.35 12.09
CA ASP A 85 -20.16 20.81 12.65
C ASP A 85 -19.19 21.23 11.55
N ILE A 86 -19.22 22.51 11.19
CA ILE A 86 -18.35 23.12 10.16
C ILE A 86 -16.87 22.95 10.52
N GLY A 87 -16.52 22.97 11.81
CA GLY A 87 -15.13 22.80 12.25
C GLY A 87 -14.58 21.42 11.93
N LYS A 88 -15.40 20.37 12.07
CA LYS A 88 -15.03 19.01 11.64
C LYS A 88 -14.92 18.90 10.12
N LEU A 89 -15.82 19.54 9.36
CA LEU A 89 -15.73 19.56 7.90
C LEU A 89 -14.45 20.25 7.42
N PHE A 90 -14.10 21.39 8.02
CA PHE A 90 -12.87 22.09 7.71
C PHE A 90 -11.64 21.20 7.97
N LYS A 91 -11.59 20.52 9.13
CA LYS A 91 -10.52 19.56 9.43
C LYS A 91 -10.45 18.42 8.42
N LEU A 92 -11.58 17.83 8.04
CA LEU A 92 -11.60 16.76 7.02
C LEU A 92 -11.09 17.25 5.66
N ASN A 93 -11.43 18.48 5.26
CA ASN A 93 -10.90 19.07 4.04
C ASN A 93 -9.38 19.35 4.13
N GLN A 94 -8.93 19.87 5.27
CA GLN A 94 -7.50 20.12 5.53
C GLN A 94 -6.67 18.84 5.41
N GLN A 95 -7.19 17.69 5.86
CA GLN A 95 -6.51 16.40 5.70
C GLN A 95 -6.24 16.05 4.23
N LEU A 96 -7.18 16.35 3.32
CA LEU A 96 -6.97 16.11 1.90
C LEU A 96 -5.95 17.09 1.31
N GLN A 97 -5.94 18.34 1.77
CA GLN A 97 -4.94 19.33 1.37
C GLN A 97 -3.53 18.91 1.80
N GLU A 98 -3.36 18.52 3.06
CA GLU A 98 -2.08 18.01 3.60
C GLU A 98 -1.58 16.79 2.79
N ARG A 99 -2.49 15.91 2.35
CA ARG A 99 -2.13 14.76 1.50
C ARG A 99 -1.68 15.15 0.10
N LEU A 100 -2.21 16.22 -0.46
CA LEU A 100 -1.75 16.74 -1.76
C LEU A 100 -0.33 17.33 -1.69
N GLU A 101 0.08 17.78 -0.51
CA GLU A 101 1.44 18.29 -0.25
C GLU A 101 2.46 17.17 0.04
N MET A 102 1.99 15.94 0.30
CA MET A 102 2.85 14.77 0.47
C MET A 102 3.53 14.41 -0.87
N ILE A 103 4.85 14.26 -0.84
CA ILE A 103 5.65 13.76 -1.97
C ILE A 103 5.22 12.32 -2.32
N TYR A 104 5.29 11.43 -1.33
CA TYR A 104 4.90 10.02 -1.42
C TYR A 104 4.18 9.55 -0.16
N GLU A 105 3.32 8.55 -0.33
CA GLU A 105 2.73 7.79 0.76
C GLU A 105 3.45 6.43 0.84
N THR A 106 3.96 6.10 2.02
CA THR A 106 4.85 4.97 2.27
C THR A 106 4.17 3.62 2.05
N ASP A 107 2.95 3.47 2.58
CA ASP A 107 2.22 2.21 2.55
C ASP A 107 1.89 1.79 1.12
N ILE A 108 1.61 2.75 0.24
CA ILE A 108 1.36 2.50 -1.18
C ILE A 108 2.62 1.99 -1.90
N ILE A 109 3.82 2.43 -1.51
CA ILE A 109 5.06 1.91 -2.11
C ILE A 109 5.25 0.43 -1.77
N TYR A 110 4.90 0.00 -0.56
CA TYR A 110 4.89 -1.43 -0.22
C TYR A 110 3.86 -2.21 -1.06
N LYS A 111 2.69 -1.64 -1.35
CA LYS A 111 1.69 -2.27 -2.23
C LYS A 111 2.20 -2.41 -3.66
N ILE A 112 2.87 -1.38 -4.19
CA ILE A 112 3.48 -1.45 -5.52
C ILE A 112 4.58 -2.52 -5.52
N ALA A 113 5.42 -2.55 -4.48
CA ALA A 113 6.46 -3.56 -4.31
C ALA A 113 5.89 -4.99 -4.28
N SER A 114 4.78 -5.22 -3.57
CA SER A 114 4.17 -6.55 -3.49
C SER A 114 3.63 -7.04 -4.83
N VAL A 115 3.30 -6.15 -5.76
CA VAL A 115 2.88 -6.52 -7.12
C VAL A 115 4.09 -6.71 -8.04
N MET A 116 5.04 -5.77 -7.97
CA MET A 116 6.21 -5.74 -8.87
C MET A 116 7.21 -6.87 -8.60
N PHE A 117 7.38 -7.24 -7.33
CA PHE A 117 8.32 -8.29 -6.93
C PHE A 117 7.59 -9.60 -6.67
N PHE A 118 8.09 -10.67 -7.28
CA PHE A 118 7.48 -11.99 -7.20
C PHE A 118 8.52 -13.09 -7.04
N THR A 119 8.12 -14.16 -6.37
CA THR A 119 8.90 -15.39 -6.32
C THR A 119 8.64 -16.24 -7.57
N LYS A 120 9.54 -17.20 -7.87
CA LYS A 120 9.34 -18.13 -8.99
C LYS A 120 8.09 -19.00 -8.84
N ASP A 121 7.59 -19.15 -7.61
CA ASP A 121 6.44 -19.96 -7.31
C ASP A 121 5.11 -19.21 -7.47
N GLU A 122 5.13 -17.90 -7.70
CA GLU A 122 3.92 -17.11 -7.90
C GLU A 122 3.33 -17.25 -9.30
N ASN A 123 2.00 -17.13 -9.38
CA ASN A 123 1.33 -16.90 -10.66
C ASN A 123 1.64 -15.48 -11.15
N ILE A 124 2.36 -15.33 -12.25
CA ILE A 124 2.77 -14.02 -12.78
C ILE A 124 1.66 -13.26 -13.53
N LEU A 125 0.55 -13.92 -13.88
CA LEU A 125 -0.56 -13.29 -14.62
C LEU A 125 -1.64 -12.73 -13.69
N ASP A 126 -1.77 -13.31 -12.49
CA ASP A 126 -2.76 -12.95 -11.49
C ASP A 126 -2.09 -12.50 -10.19
N TYR A 127 -2.74 -11.58 -9.48
CA TYR A 127 -2.26 -11.08 -8.21
C TYR A 127 -3.12 -11.66 -7.08
N ASP A 128 -2.51 -12.50 -6.24
CA ASP A 128 -3.15 -13.00 -5.04
C ASP A 128 -3.05 -11.95 -3.91
N ASP A 129 -4.18 -11.35 -3.56
CA ASP A 129 -4.26 -10.32 -2.52
C ASP A 129 -3.78 -10.80 -1.14
N LEU A 130 -3.98 -12.08 -0.79
CA LEU A 130 -3.55 -12.62 0.50
C LEU A 130 -2.02 -12.73 0.54
N LEU A 131 -1.42 -13.30 -0.50
CA LEU A 131 0.03 -13.36 -0.62
C LEU A 131 0.64 -11.95 -0.70
N GLY A 132 -0.04 -11.04 -1.39
CA GLY A 132 0.30 -9.63 -1.45
C GLY A 132 0.44 -9.00 -0.07
N ARG A 133 -0.54 -9.21 0.82
CA ARG A 133 -0.51 -8.73 2.21
C ARG A 133 0.63 -9.37 3.01
N GLU A 134 0.82 -10.67 2.88
CA GLU A 134 1.93 -11.38 3.54
C GLU A 134 3.29 -10.79 3.10
N LYS A 135 3.46 -10.45 1.82
CA LYS A 135 4.66 -9.76 1.31
C LYS A 135 4.82 -8.36 1.89
N ILE A 136 3.75 -7.56 1.95
CA ILE A 136 3.79 -6.22 2.55
C ILE A 136 4.23 -6.30 4.02
N ASP A 137 3.66 -7.22 4.79
CA ASP A 137 4.00 -7.40 6.21
C ASP A 137 5.46 -7.84 6.39
N LEU A 138 5.95 -8.72 5.51
CA LEU A 138 7.35 -9.14 5.47
C LEU A 138 8.28 -7.95 5.18
N PHE A 139 7.98 -7.14 4.16
CA PHE A 139 8.78 -5.99 3.80
C PHE A 139 8.84 -4.97 4.95
N LYS A 140 7.68 -4.63 5.52
CA LYS A 140 7.62 -3.76 6.70
C LYS A 140 8.35 -4.34 7.91
N ARG A 141 8.43 -5.67 8.05
CA ARG A 141 9.21 -6.31 9.13
C ARG A 141 10.71 -6.11 8.91
N GLN A 142 11.20 -6.32 7.69
CA GLN A 142 12.61 -6.06 7.36
C GLN A 142 12.99 -4.60 7.65
N ASP A 143 12.10 -3.66 7.34
CA ASP A 143 12.33 -2.25 7.62
C ASP A 143 12.30 -1.88 9.11
N ARG A 144 11.56 -2.62 9.95
CA ARG A 144 11.60 -2.43 11.41
C ARG A 144 12.88 -2.99 12.05
N GLU A 145 13.41 -4.06 11.47
CA GLU A 145 14.65 -4.69 11.92
C GLU A 145 15.89 -3.88 11.49
N ASP A 146 15.74 -3.06 10.45
CA ASP A 146 16.74 -2.10 9.98
C ASP A 146 16.45 -0.69 10.53
N GLU A 147 17.21 -0.26 11.54
CA GLU A 147 17.03 1.06 12.18
C GLU A 147 17.04 2.26 11.21
N ARG A 148 17.55 2.08 9.98
CA ARG A 148 17.62 3.13 8.96
C ARG A 148 16.63 2.97 7.81
N MET A 149 15.73 1.97 7.87
CA MET A 149 14.80 1.64 6.77
C MET A 149 15.57 1.39 5.45
N GLY A 150 16.78 0.83 5.54
CA GLY A 150 17.68 0.63 4.41
C GLY A 150 17.15 -0.36 3.37
N PHE A 151 16.31 -1.33 3.78
CA PHE A 151 15.62 -2.20 2.83
C PHE A 151 14.63 -1.41 1.96
N PHE A 152 13.76 -0.59 2.58
CA PHE A 152 12.84 0.28 1.87
C PHE A 152 13.58 1.23 0.93
N PHE A 153 14.60 1.96 1.41
CA PHE A 153 15.29 2.95 0.60
C PHE A 153 16.20 2.33 -0.47
N GLY A 154 17.13 1.49 -0.03
CA GLY A 154 18.15 0.92 -0.89
C GLY A 154 17.57 -0.06 -1.92
N THR A 155 16.46 -0.71 -1.60
CA THR A 155 15.88 -1.76 -2.44
C THR A 155 14.54 -1.34 -3.05
N LEU A 156 13.50 -1.11 -2.23
CA LEU A 156 12.14 -0.94 -2.75
C LEU A 156 11.95 0.40 -3.46
N PHE A 157 12.18 1.50 -2.75
CA PHE A 157 12.01 2.87 -3.22
C PHE A 157 12.87 3.12 -4.47
N LYS A 158 14.17 2.80 -4.40
CA LYS A 158 15.08 2.95 -5.54
C LYS A 158 14.67 2.11 -6.75
N SER A 159 14.15 0.91 -6.54
CA SER A 159 13.70 0.04 -7.64
C SER A 159 12.40 0.48 -8.29
N ILE A 160 11.54 1.21 -7.56
CA ILE A 160 10.19 1.61 -7.99
C ILE A 160 10.20 3.03 -8.54
N ILE A 161 10.73 3.99 -7.78
CA ILE A 161 10.71 5.42 -8.13
C ILE A 161 11.88 5.79 -9.04
N GLY A 162 13.01 5.08 -8.94
CA GLY A 162 14.25 5.48 -9.60
C GLY A 162 14.96 6.59 -8.83
N SER A 163 16.29 6.55 -8.83
CA SER A 163 17.20 7.38 -8.03
C SER A 163 16.70 8.81 -7.79
N THR A 164 16.48 9.15 -6.51
CA THR A 164 16.31 10.53 -6.06
C THR A 164 17.61 10.98 -5.41
N ASP A 165 18.10 12.18 -5.74
CA ASP A 165 19.24 12.85 -5.10
C ASP A 165 18.98 13.21 -3.61
N MET A 166 17.96 12.61 -3.00
CA MET A 166 17.58 12.81 -1.61
C MET A 166 18.43 11.93 -0.72
N SER A 167 18.93 12.49 0.38
CA SER A 167 19.68 11.69 1.35
C SER A 167 18.75 10.66 2.02
N ASP A 168 19.27 9.48 2.36
CA ASP A 168 18.52 8.44 3.07
C ASP A 168 17.89 8.98 4.37
N LYS A 169 18.56 9.94 5.02
CA LYS A 169 18.09 10.56 6.27
C LYS A 169 16.87 11.48 6.06
N ASP A 170 16.87 12.27 4.99
CA ASP A 170 15.74 13.17 4.68
C ASP A 170 14.51 12.35 4.30
N LEU A 171 14.71 11.27 3.55
CA LEU A 171 13.63 10.38 3.15
C LEU A 171 13.08 9.58 4.34
N ALA A 172 13.93 9.12 5.27
CA ALA A 172 13.52 8.51 6.54
C ALA A 172 12.65 9.44 7.39
N THR A 173 13.08 10.69 7.50
CA THR A 173 12.33 11.72 8.23
C THR A 173 10.98 11.97 7.57
N TYR A 174 10.97 12.14 6.24
CA TYR A 174 9.76 12.35 5.46
C TYR A 174 8.74 11.22 5.64
N MET A 175 9.17 9.95 5.56
CA MET A 175 8.28 8.81 5.76
C MET A 175 7.70 8.74 7.17
N THR A 176 8.53 9.04 8.18
CA THR A 176 8.09 9.06 9.58
C THR A 176 6.99 10.09 9.77
N VAL A 177 7.19 11.30 9.26
CA VAL A 177 6.18 12.37 9.28
C VAL A 177 4.93 11.97 8.50
N GLY A 178 5.08 11.41 7.29
CA GLY A 178 3.95 10.96 6.48
C GLY A 178 3.11 9.86 7.16
N SER A 179 3.75 8.95 7.90
CA SER A 179 3.07 7.91 8.68
C SER A 179 2.31 8.51 9.88
N GLN A 180 2.90 9.51 10.56
CA GLN A 180 2.25 10.24 11.65
C GLN A 180 1.02 11.01 11.15
N ILE A 181 1.14 11.72 10.01
CA ILE A 181 0.01 12.41 9.36
C ILE A 181 -1.11 11.42 9.08
N THR A 182 -0.79 10.27 8.46
CA THR A 182 -1.79 9.24 8.16
C THR A 182 -2.47 8.72 9.42
N THR A 183 -1.71 8.51 10.50
CA THR A 183 -2.24 8.03 11.79
C THR A 183 -3.20 9.03 12.42
N GLU A 184 -2.84 10.31 12.47
CA GLU A 184 -3.70 11.37 13.04
C GLU A 184 -4.95 11.62 12.20
N HIS A 185 -4.84 11.54 10.87
CA HIS A 185 -6.00 11.61 9.97
C HIS A 185 -6.98 10.47 10.23
N LEU A 186 -6.47 9.23 10.28
CA LEU A 186 -7.28 8.04 10.54
C LEU A 186 -7.93 8.06 11.93
N LYS A 187 -7.22 8.57 12.94
CA LYS A 187 -7.76 8.75 14.30
C LYS A 187 -8.92 9.74 14.32
N THR A 188 -8.79 10.85 13.60
CA THR A 188 -9.87 11.84 13.46
C THR A 188 -11.10 11.22 12.78
N ILE A 189 -10.89 10.54 11.66
CA ILE A 189 -11.95 9.84 10.91
C ILE A 189 -12.64 8.80 11.81
N SER A 190 -11.86 7.98 12.52
CA SER A 190 -12.38 6.92 13.41
C SER A 190 -13.19 7.50 14.57
N THR A 191 -12.77 8.65 15.11
CA THR A 191 -13.50 9.35 16.18
C THR A 191 -14.86 9.83 15.69
N ILE A 192 -14.94 10.36 14.47
CA ILE A 192 -16.20 10.81 13.85
C ILE A 192 -17.13 9.61 13.63
N LEU A 193 -16.62 8.53 13.04
CA LEU A 193 -17.42 7.34 12.73
C LEU A 193 -17.91 6.62 13.99
N SER A 194 -17.13 6.59 15.06
CA SER A 194 -17.51 5.93 16.32
C SER A 194 -18.65 6.66 17.04
N LYS A 195 -18.74 7.99 16.93
CA LYS A 195 -19.82 8.77 17.56
C LYS A 195 -21.20 8.46 16.96
N LYS A 196 -21.28 8.16 15.66
CA LYS A 196 -22.53 7.75 15.02
C LYS A 196 -23.05 6.43 15.59
N ASN A 197 -22.17 5.46 15.76
CA ASN A 197 -22.54 4.15 16.32
C ASN A 197 -23.03 4.23 17.77
N ALA A 198 -22.54 5.20 18.55
CA ALA A 198 -23.00 5.45 19.92
C ALA A 198 -24.36 6.19 19.99
N MET A 199 -24.75 6.92 18.94
CA MET A 199 -26.02 7.65 18.86
C MET A 199 -27.15 6.84 18.20
N SER A 200 -26.84 5.67 17.65
CA SER A 200 -27.79 4.75 17.00
C SER A 200 -28.20 3.55 17.87
N VAL A 201 -27.96 3.61 19.18
CA VAL A 201 -28.40 2.62 20.19
C VAL A 201 -29.44 3.25 21.10
#